data_AF-A0A951AQ32-F1
#
_entry.id   AF-A0A951AQ32-F1
#
_cell.length_a   1.000
_cell.length_b   1.000
_cell.length_c   1.000
_cell.angle_alpha   90.00
_cell.angle_beta   90.00
_cell.angle_gamma   90.00
#
_symmetry.space_group_name_H-M   'P 1'
#
loop_
_entity.id
_entity.type
_entity.pdbx_description
1 polymer ?
#
loop_
_entity_poly.entity_id
_entity_poly.type
_entity_poly.pdbx_seq_one_letter_code
_entity_poly.pdbx_strand_id
1 'polypeptide(L)'
;MTPVRHARRADPLQLLRGSLTALTALGIVGTAFELATLKHWNGAMQLVPWFALAVLAGAVMVHLGRPDRICLVRVLAVLVLITSLFGVLEHAAVNFESGPLDQRFADTWDTLSLWLRWWYAITRTVGPAPTLAPGMLGQAAATLMLATIGARGGSTKVPGTRHRHQPYPCRLPDLTYARSDTLVAVTAGAVRRAGELGPNRHRRPRW
;
A
#
# COMPACT_ATOMS: atom_id res chain seq x y z
N MET A 1 26.78 28.63 -27.35
CA MET A 1 26.67 27.74 -26.16
C MET A 1 25.20 27.40 -25.94
N THR A 2 24.78 26.21 -26.34
CA THR A 2 23.41 25.72 -26.14
C THR A 2 23.25 25.18 -24.72
N PRO A 3 22.25 25.62 -23.94
CA PRO A 3 22.04 25.09 -22.60
C PRO A 3 21.61 23.63 -22.72
N VAL A 4 22.44 22.73 -22.22
CA VAL A 4 22.12 21.31 -22.07
C VAL A 4 20.95 21.21 -21.09
N ARG A 5 19.74 20.97 -21.60
CA ARG A 5 18.58 20.64 -20.77
C ARG A 5 18.86 19.30 -20.11
N HIS A 6 19.32 19.32 -18.86
CA HIS A 6 19.29 18.12 -18.04
C HIS A 6 17.84 17.65 -17.96
N ALA A 7 17.53 16.54 -18.63
CA ALA A 7 16.26 15.86 -18.49
C ALA A 7 16.06 15.61 -17.00
N ARG A 8 15.08 16.29 -16.41
CA ARG A 8 14.77 16.17 -14.99
C ARG A 8 14.30 14.74 -14.77
N ARG A 9 15.20 13.86 -14.29
CA ARG A 9 14.83 12.49 -13.94
C ARG A 9 13.67 12.57 -12.96
N ALA A 10 12.58 11.90 -13.30
CA ALA A 10 11.43 11.83 -12.42
C ALA A 10 11.87 11.19 -11.11
N ASP A 11 11.47 11.80 -10.00
CA ASP A 11 11.67 11.25 -8.67
C ASP A 11 11.00 9.87 -8.61
N PRO A 12 11.73 8.78 -8.33
CA PRO A 12 11.18 7.42 -8.31
C PRO A 12 9.93 7.30 -7.42
N LEU A 13 9.87 8.07 -6.33
CA LEU A 13 8.72 8.07 -5.44
C LEU A 13 7.48 8.71 -6.08
N GLN A 14 7.65 9.76 -6.88
CA GLN A 14 6.55 10.38 -7.62
C GLN A 14 6.03 9.44 -8.71
N LEU A 15 6.93 8.75 -9.41
CA LEU A 15 6.53 7.72 -10.38
C LEU A 15 5.73 6.61 -9.72
N LEU A 16 6.21 6.05 -8.60
CA LEU A 16 5.51 5.00 -7.88
C LEU A 16 4.11 5.42 -7.42
N ARG A 17 3.97 6.62 -6.84
CA ARG A 17 2.66 7.14 -6.41
C ARG A 17 1.72 7.37 -7.60
N GLY A 18 2.24 7.89 -8.70
CA GLY A 18 1.51 8.03 -9.96
C GLY A 18 1.00 6.68 -10.47
N SER A 19 1.87 5.67 -10.51
CA SER A 19 1.51 4.31 -10.92
C SER A 19 0.47 3.66 -10.02
N LEU A 20 0.57 3.82 -8.70
CA LEU A 20 -0.43 3.29 -7.75
C LEU A 20 -1.79 4.00 -7.89
N THR A 21 -1.77 5.30 -8.18
CA THR A 21 -3.00 6.07 -8.45
C THR A 21 -3.64 5.63 -9.78
N ALA A 22 -2.82 5.43 -10.82
CA ALA A 22 -3.29 4.91 -12.10
C ALA A 22 -3.86 3.50 -11.97
N LEU A 23 -3.21 2.62 -11.19
CA LEU A 23 -3.70 1.28 -10.91
C LEU A 23 -5.04 1.29 -10.15
N THR A 24 -5.19 2.23 -9.20
CA THR A 24 -6.47 2.46 -8.52
C THR A 24 -7.56 2.86 -9.52
N ALA A 25 -7.28 3.81 -10.40
CA ALA A 25 -8.24 4.25 -11.43
C ALA A 25 -8.63 3.11 -12.38
N LEU A 26 -7.67 2.27 -12.78
CA LEU A 26 -7.94 1.09 -13.59
C LEU A 26 -8.81 0.07 -12.83
N GLY A 27 -8.55 -0.16 -11.55
CA GLY A 27 -9.37 -1.01 -10.69
C GLY A 27 -10.81 -0.52 -10.56
N ILE A 28 -11.02 0.80 -10.46
CA ILE A 28 -12.36 1.42 -10.49
C ILE A 28 -13.07 1.11 -11.80
N VAL A 29 -12.41 1.34 -12.94
CA VAL A 29 -13.01 1.08 -14.27
C VAL A 29 -13.34 -0.40 -14.46
N GLY A 30 -12.43 -1.31 -14.06
CA GLY A 30 -12.67 -2.74 -14.12
C GLY A 30 -13.85 -3.19 -13.26
N THR A 31 -13.92 -2.69 -12.01
CA THR A 31 -15.05 -2.98 -11.11
C THR A 31 -16.37 -2.42 -11.66
N ALA A 32 -16.37 -1.20 -12.21
CA ALA A 32 -17.55 -0.60 -12.84
C ALA A 32 -18.07 -1.46 -14.00
N PHE A 33 -17.15 -1.94 -14.85
CA PHE A 33 -17.48 -2.81 -15.97
C PHE A 33 -18.06 -4.14 -15.51
N GLU A 34 -17.48 -4.77 -14.48
CA GLU A 34 -18.02 -6.01 -13.91
C GLU A 34 -19.42 -5.80 -13.32
N LEU A 35 -19.63 -4.77 -12.50
CA LEU A 35 -20.96 -4.43 -11.96
C LEU A 35 -21.98 -4.18 -13.08
N ALA A 36 -21.54 -3.52 -14.16
CA ALA A 36 -22.41 -3.23 -15.28
C ALA A 36 -22.82 -4.49 -16.05
N THR A 37 -21.85 -5.36 -16.35
CA THR A 37 -22.10 -6.64 -17.05
C THR A 37 -22.96 -7.59 -16.22
N LEU A 38 -22.88 -7.53 -14.89
CA LEU A 38 -23.74 -8.26 -13.96
C LEU A 38 -25.14 -7.63 -13.78
N LYS A 39 -25.43 -6.51 -14.46
CA LYS A 39 -26.68 -5.73 -14.30
C LYS A 39 -27.01 -5.43 -12.84
N HIS A 40 -25.99 -5.05 -12.08
CA HIS A 40 -26.06 -4.94 -10.62
C HIS A 40 -26.73 -3.64 -10.16
N TRP A 41 -27.96 -3.38 -10.60
CA TRP A 41 -28.74 -2.16 -10.31
C TRP A 41 -30.23 -2.45 -10.08
N ASN A 42 -30.64 -3.72 -9.93
CA ASN A 42 -32.04 -4.12 -9.83
C ASN A 42 -32.59 -4.11 -8.38
N GLY A 43 -31.83 -3.60 -7.41
CA GLY A 43 -32.27 -3.53 -6.02
C GLY A 43 -31.40 -2.59 -5.19
N ALA A 44 -31.95 -2.09 -4.07
CA ALA A 44 -31.27 -1.13 -3.20
C ALA A 44 -29.92 -1.66 -2.69
N MET A 45 -29.85 -2.94 -2.29
CA MET A 45 -28.60 -3.56 -1.85
C MET A 45 -27.55 -3.65 -2.97
N GLN A 46 -27.96 -3.76 -4.23
CA GLN A 46 -27.04 -3.78 -5.37
C GLN A 46 -26.43 -2.39 -5.66
N LEU A 47 -26.99 -1.31 -5.11
CA LEU A 47 -26.44 0.04 -5.26
C LEU A 47 -25.29 0.33 -4.29
N VAL A 48 -25.13 -0.46 -3.22
CA VAL A 48 -24.02 -0.33 -2.26
C VAL A 48 -22.65 -0.33 -2.95
N PRO A 49 -22.30 -1.30 -3.83
CA PRO A 49 -21.01 -1.28 -4.52
C PRO A 49 -20.85 -0.09 -5.49
N TRP A 50 -21.93 0.39 -6.13
CA TRP A 50 -21.88 1.61 -6.95
C TRP A 50 -21.55 2.85 -6.11
N PHE A 51 -22.14 2.96 -4.92
CA PHE A 51 -21.84 4.05 -4.00
C PHE A 51 -20.39 3.99 -3.52
N ALA A 52 -19.92 2.81 -3.10
CA ALA A 52 -18.53 2.61 -2.69
C ALA A 52 -17.53 2.94 -3.82
N LEU A 53 -17.85 2.55 -5.05
CA LEU A 53 -17.08 2.88 -6.25
C LEU A 53 -17.02 4.40 -6.50
N ALA A 54 -18.16 5.09 -6.37
CA ALA A 54 -18.24 6.54 -6.52
C ALA A 54 -17.43 7.28 -5.42
N VAL A 55 -17.48 6.79 -4.18
CA VAL A 55 -16.67 7.31 -3.07
C VAL A 55 -15.18 7.15 -3.37
N LEU A 56 -14.75 5.98 -3.88
CA LEU A 56 -13.35 5.75 -4.23
C LEU A 56 -12.89 6.64 -5.39
N ALA A 57 -13.72 6.80 -6.43
CA ALA A 57 -13.46 7.73 -7.53
C ALA A 57 -13.34 9.18 -7.01
N GLY A 58 -14.23 9.58 -6.08
CA GLY A 58 -14.12 10.85 -5.36
C GLY A 58 -12.80 11.01 -4.62
N ALA A 59 -12.36 9.98 -3.91
CA ALA A 59 -11.07 9.97 -3.21
C ALA A 59 -9.89 10.13 -4.17
N VAL A 60 -9.91 9.49 -5.34
CA VAL A 60 -8.89 9.69 -6.40
C VAL A 60 -8.90 11.13 -6.91
N MET A 61 -10.07 11.70 -7.18
CA MET A 61 -10.17 13.10 -7.63
C MET A 61 -9.63 14.08 -6.58
N VAL A 62 -9.94 13.86 -5.30
CA VAL A 62 -9.38 14.66 -4.19
C VAL A 62 -7.86 14.48 -4.11
N HIS A 63 -7.36 13.25 -4.26
CA HIS A 63 -5.93 12.96 -4.24
C HIS A 63 -5.16 13.72 -5.33
N LEU A 64 -5.71 13.79 -6.54
CA LEU A 64 -5.10 14.47 -7.68
C LEU A 64 -5.24 16.00 -7.61
N GLY A 65 -6.36 16.51 -7.10
CA GLY A 65 -6.65 17.96 -7.10
C GLY A 65 -6.26 18.71 -5.83
N ARG A 66 -6.20 18.04 -4.68
CA ARG A 66 -6.04 18.68 -3.35
C ARG A 66 -5.03 17.93 -2.46
N PRO A 67 -3.71 18.15 -2.66
CA PRO A 67 -2.67 17.46 -1.90
C PRO A 67 -2.69 17.78 -0.39
N ASP A 68 -3.37 18.86 0.03
CA ASP A 68 -3.59 19.20 1.44
C ASP A 68 -4.60 18.26 2.13
N ARG A 69 -5.43 17.53 1.38
CA ARG A 69 -6.55 16.72 1.90
C ARG A 69 -6.26 15.23 2.01
N ILE A 70 -5.00 14.84 2.21
CA ILE A 70 -4.58 13.43 2.33
C ILE A 70 -5.33 12.67 3.43
N CYS A 71 -5.62 13.32 4.57
CA CYS A 71 -6.39 12.68 5.64
C CYS A 71 -7.78 12.24 5.15
N LEU A 72 -8.49 13.11 4.41
CA LEU A 72 -9.78 12.79 3.83
C LEU A 72 -9.67 11.63 2.83
N VAL A 73 -8.68 11.66 1.93
CA VAL A 73 -8.45 10.56 0.96
C VAL A 73 -8.29 9.22 1.68
N ARG A 74 -7.49 9.19 2.77
CA ARG A 74 -7.27 7.97 3.54
C ARG A 74 -8.54 7.48 4.24
N VAL A 75 -9.31 8.38 4.84
CA VAL A 75 -10.59 8.02 5.49
C VAL A 75 -11.54 7.41 4.46
N LEU A 76 -11.72 8.05 3.31
CA LEU A 76 -12.58 7.55 2.25
C LEU A 76 -12.10 6.18 1.72
N ALA A 77 -10.78 6.02 1.50
CA ALA A 77 -10.22 4.75 1.06
C ALA A 77 -10.39 3.63 2.11
N VAL A 78 -10.21 3.92 3.40
CA VAL A 78 -10.45 2.95 4.49
C VAL A 78 -11.93 2.57 4.57
N LEU A 79 -12.86 3.52 4.43
CA LEU A 79 -14.29 3.23 4.41
C LEU A 79 -14.66 2.30 3.25
N VAL A 80 -14.14 2.56 2.05
CA VAL A 80 -14.34 1.69 0.88
C VAL A 80 -13.71 0.32 1.10
N LEU A 81 -12.51 0.27 1.67
CA LEU A 81 -11.83 -1.00 1.99
C LEU A 81 -12.68 -1.85 2.95
N ILE A 82 -13.14 -1.28 4.06
CA ILE A 82 -14.01 -1.98 5.02
C ILE A 82 -15.30 -2.47 4.36
N THR A 83 -15.96 -1.60 3.58
CA THR A 83 -17.18 -1.93 2.84
C THR A 83 -16.94 -3.09 1.86
N SER A 84 -15.79 -3.09 1.19
CA SER A 84 -15.39 -4.14 0.25
C SER A 84 -15.11 -5.47 0.95
N LEU A 85 -14.41 -5.45 2.10
CA LEU A 85 -14.18 -6.66 2.90
C LEU A 85 -15.51 -7.25 3.40
N PHE A 86 -16.42 -6.40 3.87
CA PHE A 86 -17.76 -6.84 4.26
C PHE A 86 -18.50 -7.50 3.08
N GLY A 87 -18.45 -6.88 1.89
CA GLY A 87 -19.05 -7.47 0.68
C GLY A 87 -18.46 -8.84 0.31
N VAL A 88 -17.14 -9.03 0.42
CA VAL A 88 -16.51 -10.35 0.22
C VAL A 88 -17.06 -11.37 1.20
N LEU A 89 -17.17 -11.01 2.48
CA LEU A 89 -17.66 -11.92 3.53
C LEU A 89 -19.13 -12.28 3.33
N GLU A 90 -19.99 -11.32 3.00
CA GLU A 90 -21.41 -11.56 2.72
C GLU A 90 -21.59 -12.49 1.52
N HIS A 91 -20.89 -12.22 0.40
CA HIS A 91 -20.96 -13.10 -0.77
C HIS A 91 -20.40 -14.50 -0.48
N ALA A 92 -19.33 -14.60 0.31
CA ALA A 92 -18.79 -15.88 0.74
C ALA A 92 -19.77 -16.62 1.68
N ALA A 93 -20.46 -15.93 2.59
CA ALA A 93 -21.46 -16.55 3.46
C ALA A 93 -22.64 -17.12 2.66
N VAL A 94 -23.19 -16.35 1.71
CA VAL A 94 -24.24 -16.84 0.80
C VAL A 94 -23.77 -18.05 -0.02
N ASN A 95 -22.52 -18.04 -0.48
CA ASN A 95 -21.94 -19.18 -1.20
C ASN A 95 -21.76 -20.40 -0.27
N PHE A 96 -21.35 -20.19 0.98
CA PHE A 96 -21.19 -21.24 1.98
C PHE A 96 -22.53 -21.94 2.26
N GLU A 97 -23.59 -21.16 2.45
CA GLU A 97 -24.96 -21.66 2.65
C GLU A 97 -25.49 -22.43 1.42
N SER A 98 -24.98 -22.11 0.23
CA SER A 98 -25.31 -22.81 -1.01
C SER A 98 -24.57 -24.15 -1.17
N GLY A 99 -23.56 -24.43 -0.33
CA GLY A 99 -22.71 -25.63 -0.44
C GLY A 99 -23.48 -26.97 -0.46
N PRO A 100 -24.44 -27.22 0.45
CA PRO A 100 -25.26 -28.43 0.44
C PRO A 100 -26.15 -28.57 -0.80
N LEU A 101 -26.45 -27.47 -1.49
CA LEU A 101 -27.31 -27.45 -2.68
C LEU A 101 -26.52 -27.75 -3.96
N ASP A 102 -25.19 -27.74 -3.90
CA ASP A 102 -24.33 -28.10 -5.02
C ASP A 102 -24.30 -29.63 -5.18
N GLN A 103 -24.71 -30.13 -6.35
CA GLN A 103 -24.78 -31.57 -6.63
C GLN A 103 -23.45 -32.30 -6.38
N ARG A 104 -22.31 -31.63 -6.53
CA ARG A 104 -20.99 -32.22 -6.29
C ARG A 104 -20.72 -32.48 -4.80
N PHE A 105 -21.38 -31.72 -3.92
CA PHE A 105 -21.13 -31.72 -2.48
C PHE A 105 -22.36 -32.08 -1.64
N ALA A 106 -23.51 -32.38 -2.26
CA ALA A 106 -24.78 -32.63 -1.57
C ALA A 106 -24.66 -33.62 -0.40
N ASP A 107 -23.97 -34.75 -0.60
CA ASP A 107 -23.81 -35.78 0.43
C ASP A 107 -22.53 -35.62 1.27
N THR A 108 -21.62 -34.74 0.87
CA THR A 108 -20.28 -34.65 1.45
C THR A 108 -19.97 -33.31 2.13
N TRP A 109 -20.80 -32.28 1.95
CA TRP A 109 -20.54 -30.92 2.43
C TRP A 109 -20.20 -30.86 3.92
N ASP A 110 -20.98 -31.55 4.74
CA ASP A 110 -20.77 -31.56 6.20
C ASP A 110 -19.57 -32.41 6.65
N THR A 111 -19.11 -33.31 5.79
CA THR A 111 -17.89 -34.09 6.02
C THR A 111 -16.62 -33.30 5.70
N LEU A 112 -16.73 -32.20 4.93
CA LEU A 112 -15.61 -31.29 4.66
C LEU A 112 -15.26 -30.48 5.91
N SER A 113 -13.96 -30.20 6.07
CA SER A 113 -13.50 -29.29 7.11
C SER A 113 -14.10 -27.88 6.92
N LEU A 114 -14.31 -27.17 8.03
CA LEU A 114 -14.87 -25.81 7.99
C LEU A 114 -14.02 -24.87 7.12
N TRP A 115 -12.70 -25.01 7.19
CA TRP A 115 -11.78 -24.23 6.36
C TRP A 115 -11.99 -24.46 4.86
N LEU A 116 -12.17 -25.72 4.45
CA LEU A 116 -12.36 -26.06 3.04
C LEU A 116 -13.71 -25.57 2.51
N ARG A 117 -14.76 -25.64 3.34
CA ARG A 117 -16.08 -25.09 3.02
C ARG A 117 -16.02 -23.57 2.76
N TRP A 118 -15.36 -22.83 3.64
CA TRP A 118 -15.13 -21.39 3.44
C TRP A 118 -14.25 -21.09 2.23
N TRP A 119 -13.20 -21.89 2.01
CA TRP A 119 -12.37 -21.76 0.82
C TRP A 119 -13.20 -21.90 -0.46
N TYR A 120 -14.00 -22.97 -0.57
CA TYR A 120 -14.88 -23.20 -1.71
C TYR A 120 -15.92 -22.09 -1.91
N ALA A 121 -16.43 -21.53 -0.82
CA ALA A 121 -17.36 -20.42 -0.88
C ALA A 121 -16.71 -19.12 -1.37
N ILE A 122 -15.49 -18.83 -0.89
CA ILE A 122 -14.71 -17.65 -1.29
C ILE A 122 -14.27 -17.75 -2.76
N THR A 123 -13.81 -18.94 -3.20
CA THR A 123 -13.36 -19.17 -4.59
C THR A 123 -14.50 -19.39 -5.57
N ARG A 124 -15.76 -19.31 -5.12
CA ARG A 124 -16.96 -19.64 -5.91
C ARG A 124 -16.92 -21.05 -6.52
N THR A 125 -16.27 -21.98 -5.82
CA THR A 125 -16.42 -23.40 -6.13
C THR A 125 -17.84 -23.86 -5.82
N VAL A 126 -18.49 -23.25 -4.83
CA VAL A 126 -19.92 -23.36 -4.54
C VAL A 126 -20.57 -21.98 -4.56
N GLY A 127 -21.86 -21.94 -4.90
CA GLY A 127 -22.66 -20.72 -4.89
C GLY A 127 -22.36 -19.74 -6.04
N PRO A 128 -23.36 -18.95 -6.49
CA PRO A 128 -23.19 -18.06 -7.63
C PRO A 128 -22.67 -16.67 -7.24
N ALA A 129 -22.57 -16.33 -5.96
CA ALA A 129 -22.35 -14.96 -5.51
C ALA A 129 -20.91 -14.48 -5.81
N PRO A 130 -20.73 -13.27 -6.40
CA PRO A 130 -19.44 -12.79 -6.86
C PRO A 130 -18.59 -12.22 -5.70
N THR A 131 -17.60 -12.98 -5.23
CA THR A 131 -16.64 -12.54 -4.20
C THR A 131 -15.48 -11.69 -4.77
N LEU A 132 -15.17 -11.85 -6.06
CA LEU A 132 -14.03 -11.18 -6.69
C LEU A 132 -14.28 -9.68 -6.93
N ALA A 133 -15.48 -9.30 -7.37
CA ALA A 133 -15.86 -7.91 -7.61
C ALA A 133 -15.62 -6.99 -6.38
N PRO A 134 -16.15 -7.29 -5.18
CA PRO A 134 -15.83 -6.50 -4.00
C PRO A 134 -14.35 -6.63 -3.61
N GLY A 135 -13.71 -7.78 -3.85
CA GLY A 135 -12.27 -7.96 -3.65
C GLY A 135 -11.41 -6.98 -4.46
N MET A 136 -11.71 -6.79 -5.75
CA MET A 136 -11.02 -5.82 -6.62
C MET A 136 -11.24 -4.38 -6.16
N LEU A 137 -12.45 -4.04 -5.71
CA LEU A 137 -12.71 -2.72 -5.13
C LEU A 137 -11.88 -2.47 -3.87
N GLY A 138 -11.79 -3.46 -2.98
CA GLY A 138 -10.93 -3.41 -1.80
C GLY A 138 -9.45 -3.27 -2.16
N GLN A 139 -8.98 -4.02 -3.16
CA GLN A 139 -7.62 -3.90 -3.68
C GLN A 139 -7.34 -2.51 -4.27
N ALA A 140 -8.28 -1.92 -5.00
CA ALA A 140 -8.15 -0.55 -5.51
C ALA A 140 -8.09 0.49 -4.37
N ALA A 141 -8.91 0.32 -3.33
CA ALA A 141 -8.85 1.17 -2.14
C ALA A 141 -7.50 1.07 -1.40
N ALA A 142 -6.97 -0.16 -1.28
CA ALA A 142 -5.65 -0.40 -0.70
C ALA A 142 -4.53 0.24 -1.54
N THR A 143 -4.58 0.15 -2.87
CA THR A 143 -3.58 0.81 -3.74
C THR A 143 -3.61 2.32 -3.61
N LEU A 144 -4.80 2.93 -3.44
CA LEU A 144 -4.90 4.36 -3.17
C LEU A 144 -4.29 4.72 -1.82
N MET A 145 -4.54 3.93 -0.77
CA MET A 145 -3.91 4.09 0.53
C MET A 145 -2.38 4.10 0.42
N LEU A 146 -1.81 3.13 -0.31
CA LEU A 146 -0.37 3.04 -0.56
C LEU A 146 0.16 4.27 -1.32
N ALA A 147 -0.59 4.78 -2.31
CA ALA A 147 -0.22 6.00 -3.04
C ALA A 147 -0.09 7.23 -2.13
N THR A 148 -0.79 7.25 -0.98
CA THR A 148 -0.68 8.34 0.00
C THR A 148 0.47 8.21 1.00
N ILE A 149 1.25 7.12 0.98
CA ILE A 149 2.34 6.93 1.94
C ILE A 149 3.43 8.00 1.74
N GLY A 150 3.84 8.64 2.84
CA GLY A 150 4.83 9.72 2.84
C GLY A 150 4.33 11.05 2.26
N ALA A 151 3.05 11.14 1.88
CA ALA A 151 2.43 12.41 1.55
C ALA A 151 2.11 13.13 2.88
N ARG A 152 2.70 14.31 3.11
CA ARG A 152 2.44 15.11 4.31
C ARG A 152 1.17 15.92 4.07
N GLY A 153 0.15 15.72 4.92
CA GLY A 153 -0.99 16.64 4.99
C GLY A 153 -0.46 18.05 5.16
N GLY A 154 -1.03 19.00 4.42
CA GLY A 154 -0.50 20.36 4.32
C GLY A 154 -0.14 20.91 5.69
N SER A 155 1.16 21.00 5.97
CA SER A 155 1.65 21.72 7.13
C SER A 155 1.27 23.17 6.88
N THR A 156 0.30 23.67 7.65
CA THR A 156 -0.10 25.07 7.64
C THR A 156 1.17 25.91 7.68
N LYS A 157 1.45 26.64 6.60
CA LYS A 157 2.38 27.77 6.68
C LYS A 157 1.76 28.70 7.72
N VAL A 158 2.34 28.73 8.92
CA VAL A 158 2.07 29.77 9.91
C VAL A 158 2.31 31.11 9.20
N PRO A 159 1.27 31.93 8.95
CA PRO A 159 1.46 33.26 8.39
C PRO A 159 2.31 34.07 9.37
N GLY A 160 3.35 34.70 8.85
CA GLY A 160 4.44 35.23 9.65
C GLY A 160 4.02 36.20 10.74
N THR A 161 4.46 35.91 11.97
CA THR A 161 4.87 36.97 12.89
C THR A 161 6.33 37.28 12.61
N ARG A 162 6.58 38.34 11.83
CA ARG A 162 7.84 39.08 11.90
C ARG A 162 7.92 39.69 13.31
N HIS A 163 8.46 38.95 14.26
CA HIS A 163 9.08 39.58 15.43
C HIS A 163 10.56 39.25 15.42
N ARG A 164 11.34 40.28 15.04
CA ARG A 164 12.72 40.44 15.51
C ARG A 164 12.69 40.27 17.02
N HIS A 165 13.34 39.22 17.54
CA HIS A 165 14.31 39.28 18.63
C HIS A 165 14.99 37.91 18.78
N GLN A 166 16.29 37.94 18.49
CA GLN A 166 17.33 36.96 18.78
C GLN A 166 17.62 36.96 20.30
N PRO A 167 18.40 36.03 20.91
CA PRO A 167 18.52 34.56 20.77
C PRO A 167 18.32 33.82 22.12
N TYR A 168 17.98 32.53 22.09
CA TYR A 168 18.38 31.58 23.15
C TYR A 168 18.87 30.28 22.50
N PRO A 169 20.10 29.80 22.80
CA PRO A 169 20.61 28.57 22.22
C PRO A 169 20.19 27.39 23.11
N CYS A 170 19.00 26.83 22.88
CA CYS A 170 18.73 25.46 23.30
C CYS A 170 19.25 24.52 22.21
N ARG A 171 20.55 24.27 22.27
CA ARG A 171 21.26 23.22 21.55
C ARG A 171 20.74 21.86 22.05
N LEU A 172 19.77 21.28 21.35
CA LEU A 172 19.52 19.84 21.38
C LEU A 172 20.26 19.20 20.19
N PRO A 173 20.96 18.07 20.39
CA PRO A 173 21.82 17.48 19.39
C PRO A 173 21.06 17.00 18.16
N ASP A 174 21.64 17.30 17.00
CA ASP A 174 21.32 16.71 15.70
C ASP A 174 21.33 15.18 15.80
N LEU A 175 20.15 14.57 15.78
CA LEU A 175 19.97 13.20 15.31
C LEU A 175 19.62 13.23 13.82
N THR A 176 20.44 13.93 13.02
CA THR A 176 20.45 13.73 11.58
C THR A 176 21.38 12.58 11.25
N TYR A 177 20.75 11.52 10.73
CA TYR A 177 21.19 10.92 9.48
C TYR A 177 22.59 10.29 9.56
N ALA A 178 22.64 9.08 10.11
CA ALA A 178 23.72 8.14 9.85
C ALA A 178 23.82 7.91 8.34
N ARG A 179 24.68 8.70 7.71
CA ARG A 179 25.13 8.59 6.35
C ARG A 179 25.79 7.22 6.19
N SER A 180 25.22 6.37 5.37
CA SER A 180 25.68 5.03 5.02
C SER A 180 27.05 4.95 4.34
N ASP A 181 27.77 6.07 4.21
CA ASP A 181 29.10 6.12 3.59
C ASP A 181 30.23 5.78 4.57
N THR A 182 29.95 5.61 5.87
CA THR A 182 30.98 5.34 6.90
C THR A 182 31.17 3.85 7.22
N LEU A 183 30.45 2.93 6.55
CA LEU A 183 30.62 1.48 6.75
C LEU A 183 31.65 0.83 5.81
N VAL A 184 32.10 1.54 4.77
CA VAL A 184 33.17 1.06 3.87
C VAL A 184 34.56 1.57 4.29
N ALA A 185 34.64 2.66 5.07
CA ALA A 185 35.90 3.21 5.55
C ALA A 185 36.44 2.48 6.81
N VAL A 186 35.57 1.87 7.63
CA VAL A 186 35.98 1.17 8.86
C VAL A 186 36.48 -0.26 8.58
N THR A 187 36.02 -0.90 7.51
CA THR A 187 36.54 -2.21 7.06
C THR A 187 37.83 -2.10 6.25
N ALA A 188 38.09 -0.99 5.55
CA ALA A 188 39.35 -0.76 4.82
C ALA A 188 40.52 -0.31 5.72
N GLY A 189 40.25 0.33 6.87
CA GLY A 189 41.28 0.74 7.83
C GLY A 189 41.78 -0.37 8.76
N ALA A 190 40.95 -1.38 9.04
CA ALA A 190 41.30 -2.49 9.93
C ALA A 190 42.23 -3.54 9.27
N VAL A 191 42.19 -3.68 7.94
CA VAL A 191 43.04 -4.64 7.20
C VAL A 191 44.46 -4.09 6.97
N ARG A 192 44.67 -2.77 7.00
CA ARG A 192 46.00 -2.17 6.81
C ARG A 192 46.84 -2.09 8.10
N ARG A 193 46.26 -2.34 9.28
CA ARG A 193 46.99 -2.40 10.57
C ARG A 193 47.40 -3.80 11.04
N ALA A 194 47.09 -4.83 10.26
CA ALA A 194 47.50 -6.22 10.54
C ALA A 194 48.75 -6.67 9.75
N GLY A 195 49.33 -5.81 8.91
CA GLY A 195 50.44 -6.15 8.01
C GLY A 195 51.83 -5.67 8.43
N GLU A 196 51.99 -4.98 9.57
CA GLU A 196 53.26 -4.38 10.00
C GLU A 196 53.77 -4.92 11.36
N LEU A 197 53.74 -6.26 11.52
CA LEU A 197 54.61 -6.92 12.50
C LEU A 197 55.75 -7.58 11.73
N GLY A 198 56.89 -6.90 11.75
CA GLY A 198 58.11 -7.28 11.04
C GLY A 198 58.72 -8.62 11.51
N PRO A 199 59.71 -9.12 10.74
CA PRO A 199 60.31 -10.43 10.94
C PRO A 199 61.17 -10.45 12.22
N ASN A 200 60.73 -11.22 13.22
CA ASN A 200 61.51 -11.42 14.43
C ASN A 200 62.62 -12.44 14.15
N ARG A 201 63.84 -11.92 14.03
CA ARG A 201 65.08 -12.67 13.86
C ARG A 201 65.42 -13.44 15.14
N HIS A 202 65.77 -14.71 14.93
CA HIS A 202 66.73 -15.52 15.70
C HIS A 202 66.54 -15.71 17.21
N ARG A 203 66.43 -17.00 17.61
CA ARG A 203 67.43 -17.66 18.48
C ARG A 203 67.24 -19.18 18.45
N ARG A 204 68.21 -19.90 17.85
CA ARG A 204 68.61 -21.24 18.30
C ARG A 204 69.42 -21.06 19.57
N PRO A 205 69.29 -21.92 20.59
CA PRO A 205 70.22 -23.07 20.76
C PRO A 205 69.52 -24.24 21.49
N ARG A 206 70.09 -25.42 21.79
CA ARG A 206 71.27 -26.24 21.49
C ARG A 206 70.94 -27.56 22.23
N TRP A 207 71.38 -28.69 21.67
CA TRP A 207 71.29 -30.07 22.18
C TRP A 207 69.95 -30.76 21.95
#